data_AF-A0A9E6C676-F1
#
_entry.id   AF-A0A9E6C676-F1
#
_cell.length_a   1.000
_cell.length_b   1.000
_cell.length_c   1.000
_cell.angle_alpha   90.00
_cell.angle_beta   90.00
_cell.angle_gamma   90.00
#
_symmetry.space_group_name_H-M   'P 1'
#
loop_
_entity.id
_entity.type
_entity.pdbx_description
1 polymer ?
#
loop_
_entity_poly.entity_id
_entity_poly.type
_entity_poly.pdbx_seq_one_letter_code
_entity_poly.pdbx_strand_id
1 'polypeptide(L)'
;MLQRIQTVHMLIAALLSAVFAYLYRPEALAFGGVYTYGMWAVAAVVTVNIFLYRNRPLQMRLNTLIIMAILVFAGLRVYEAVASGGNAFSGEKALSKKDVLWIIPVVSIVFVKLANQAIKRDDNLIKSVDRIR
;
A
#
# COMPACT_ATOMS: atom_id res chain seq x y z
N MET A 1 -11.26 22.90 -2.28
CA MET A 1 -12.19 21.93 -1.63
C MET A 1 -11.40 20.67 -1.28
N LEU A 2 -10.79 20.66 -0.09
CA LEU A 2 -9.70 19.75 0.30
C LEU A 2 -10.16 18.67 1.32
N GLN A 3 -11.45 18.34 1.35
CA GLN A 3 -11.96 17.35 2.28
C GLN A 3 -12.89 16.39 1.57
N ARG A 4 -12.33 15.25 1.15
CA ARG A 4 -13.12 14.02 0.99
C ARG A 4 -12.44 12.93 1.80
N ILE A 5 -13.24 12.04 2.35
CA ILE A 5 -12.88 10.86 3.15
C ILE A 5 -11.73 10.02 2.54
N GLN A 6 -11.47 10.12 1.24
CA GLN A 6 -10.30 9.55 0.57
C GLN A 6 -8.95 9.98 1.13
N THR A 7 -8.76 11.27 1.45
CA THR A 7 -7.47 11.74 1.95
C THR A 7 -7.13 11.06 3.27
N VAL A 8 -8.13 10.81 4.13
CA VAL A 8 -7.98 10.06 5.38
C VAL A 8 -7.53 8.61 5.13
N HIS A 9 -8.14 7.91 4.16
CA HIS A 9 -7.78 6.53 3.84
C HIS A 9 -6.36 6.42 3.26
N MET A 10 -5.98 7.36 2.38
CA MET A 10 -4.63 7.39 1.82
C MET A 10 -3.58 7.78 2.88
N LEU A 11 -3.92 8.66 3.81
CA LEU A 11 -3.03 9.08 4.89
C LEU A 11 -2.79 7.94 5.89
N ILE A 12 -3.82 7.14 6.19
CA ILE A 12 -3.66 5.90 6.98
C ILE A 12 -2.76 4.90 6.25
N ALA A 13 -2.96 4.69 4.94
CA ALA A 13 -2.12 3.79 4.15
C ALA A 13 -0.65 4.24 4.13
N ALA A 14 -0.40 5.55 3.98
CA ALA A 14 0.94 6.13 4.02
C ALA A 14 1.62 5.95 5.39
N LEU A 15 0.89 6.20 6.49
CA LEU A 15 1.40 5.99 7.85
C LEU A 15 1.72 4.52 8.12
N LEU A 16 0.85 3.59 7.73
CA LEU A 16 1.09 2.15 7.89
C LEU A 16 2.33 1.71 7.10
N SER A 17 2.48 2.17 5.86
CA SER A 17 3.68 1.87 5.06
C SER A 17 4.96 2.47 5.67
N ALA A 18 4.91 3.69 6.20
CA ALA A 18 6.07 4.34 6.82
C ALA A 18 6.48 3.66 8.14
N VAL A 19 5.52 3.33 9.01
CA VAL A 19 5.76 2.59 10.26
C VAL A 19 6.35 1.22 9.95
N PHE A 20 5.81 0.53 8.96
CA PHE A 20 6.32 -0.75 8.51
C PHE A 20 7.76 -0.67 8.02
N ALA A 21 8.08 0.31 7.17
CA ALA A 21 9.43 0.52 6.66
C ALA A 21 10.43 0.92 7.75
N TYR A 22 9.99 1.67 8.77
CA TYR A 22 10.81 2.02 9.94
C TYR A 22 11.11 0.81 10.84
N LEU A 23 10.10 -0.04 11.06
CA LEU A 23 10.23 -1.25 11.90
C LEU A 23 11.01 -2.37 11.19
N TYR A 24 10.96 -2.41 9.86
CA TYR A 24 11.69 -3.40 9.07
C TYR A 24 13.13 -2.92 8.80
N ARG A 25 14.02 -3.07 9.77
CA ARG A 25 15.48 -2.97 9.53
C ARG A 25 16.01 -4.30 9.00
N PRO A 26 16.48 -4.37 7.74
CA PRO A 26 17.06 -5.60 7.21
C PRO A 26 18.44 -5.87 7.85
N GLU A 27 18.67 -7.12 8.26
CA GLU A 27 19.96 -7.60 8.79
C GLU A 27 20.98 -7.90 7.67
N ALA A 28 20.54 -7.93 6.41
CA ALA A 28 21.38 -8.15 5.24
C ALA A 28 21.02 -7.24 4.06
N LEU A 29 22.04 -6.65 3.43
CA LEU A 29 21.97 -5.61 2.39
C LEU A 29 21.45 -6.07 1.01
N ALA A 30 21.26 -7.37 0.78
CA ALA A 30 20.87 -7.89 -0.53
C ALA A 30 19.38 -7.65 -0.85
N PHE A 31 18.52 -8.66 -0.65
CA PHE A 31 17.09 -8.54 -0.92
C PHE A 31 16.35 -7.63 0.08
N GLY A 32 16.85 -7.51 1.31
CA GLY A 32 16.30 -6.62 2.34
C GLY A 32 16.36 -5.13 1.97
N GLY A 33 17.42 -4.71 1.26
CA GLY A 33 17.57 -3.35 0.76
C GLY A 33 16.51 -3.01 -0.31
N VAL A 34 16.38 -3.86 -1.33
CA VAL A 34 15.42 -3.68 -2.44
C VAL A 34 14.00 -3.53 -1.91
N TYR A 35 13.62 -4.33 -0.93
CA TYR A 35 12.29 -4.23 -0.32
C TYR A 35 12.09 -2.93 0.46
N THR A 36 13.07 -2.55 1.28
CA THR A 36 12.97 -1.38 2.14
C THR A 36 12.86 -0.11 1.29
N TYR A 37 13.76 0.06 0.31
CA TYR A 37 13.72 1.18 -0.61
C TYR A 37 12.48 1.16 -1.52
N GLY A 38 12.03 -0.03 -1.95
CA GLY A 38 10.80 -0.19 -2.72
C GLY A 38 9.55 0.24 -1.97
N MET A 39 9.43 -0.10 -0.68
CA MET A 39 8.31 0.31 0.17
C MET A 39 8.31 1.81 0.45
N TRP A 40 9.48 2.42 0.65
CA TRP A 40 9.62 3.88 0.74
C TRP A 40 9.19 4.58 -0.55
N ALA A 41 9.55 4.03 -1.71
CA ALA A 41 9.11 4.56 -2.99
C ALA A 41 7.58 4.47 -3.15
N VAL A 42 6.96 3.35 -2.76
CA VAL A 42 5.50 3.20 -2.77
C VAL A 42 4.83 4.24 -1.85
N ALA A 43 5.35 4.46 -0.64
CA ALA A 43 4.83 5.45 0.29
C ALA A 43 4.93 6.88 -0.28
N ALA A 44 6.04 7.22 -0.96
CA ALA A 44 6.21 8.49 -1.64
C ALA A 44 5.17 8.68 -2.76
N VAL A 45 4.96 7.66 -3.60
CA VAL A 45 3.97 7.70 -4.69
C VAL A 45 2.55 7.84 -4.14
N VAL A 46 2.19 7.12 -3.07
CA VAL A 46 0.89 7.27 -2.39
C VAL A 46 0.70 8.70 -1.90
N THR A 47 1.73 9.28 -1.28
CA THR A 47 1.69 10.66 -0.76
C THR A 47 1.49 11.67 -1.89
N VAL A 48 2.21 11.52 -3.00
CA VAL A 48 2.02 12.35 -4.19
C VAL A 48 0.59 12.18 -4.72
N ASN A 49 0.07 10.95 -4.77
CA ASN A 49 -1.28 10.65 -5.27
C ASN A 49 -2.41 11.34 -4.45
N ILE A 50 -2.17 11.70 -3.19
CA ILE A 50 -3.09 12.51 -2.38
C ILE A 50 -3.28 13.91 -2.99
N PHE A 51 -2.21 14.52 -3.52
CA PHE A 51 -2.24 15.85 -4.11
C PHE A 51 -2.83 15.87 -5.53
N LEU A 52 -2.93 14.72 -6.21
CA LEU A 52 -3.55 14.58 -7.53
C LEU A 52 -5.10 14.56 -7.52
N TYR A 53 -5.73 15.09 -6.46
CA TYR A 53 -7.18 15.12 -6.27
C TYR A 53 -7.98 15.77 -7.42
N ARG A 54 -7.34 16.61 -8.23
CA ARG A 54 -7.96 17.29 -9.38
C ARG A 54 -8.19 16.35 -10.57
N ASN A 55 -7.38 15.30 -10.72
CA ASN A 55 -7.49 14.31 -11.80
C ASN A 55 -7.93 12.94 -11.25
N ARG A 56 -9.24 12.81 -10.96
CA ARG A 56 -9.87 11.56 -10.47
C ARG A 56 -9.51 10.30 -11.28
N PRO A 57 -9.55 10.29 -12.63
CA PRO A 57 -9.19 9.10 -13.39
C PRO A 57 -7.70 8.74 -13.27
N LEU A 58 -6.81 9.73 -13.13
CA LEU A 58 -5.38 9.49 -12.91
C LEU A 58 -5.15 8.93 -11.50
N GLN A 59 -5.84 9.46 -10.48
CA GLN A 59 -5.76 8.99 -9.10
C GLN A 59 -6.15 7.51 -8.97
N MET A 60 -7.18 7.08 -9.70
CA MET A 60 -7.60 5.68 -9.76
C MET A 60 -6.57 4.78 -10.46
N ARG A 61 -6.00 5.22 -11.58
CA ARG A 61 -4.94 4.47 -12.29
C ARG A 61 -3.70 4.29 -11.41
N LEU A 62 -3.27 5.36 -10.74
CA LEU A 62 -2.14 5.33 -9.81
C LEU A 62 -2.40 4.39 -8.63
N ASN A 63 -3.59 4.41 -8.04
CA ASN A 63 -3.95 3.47 -6.98
C ASN A 63 -3.89 2.00 -7.45
N THR A 64 -4.31 1.70 -8.67
CA THR A 64 -4.17 0.34 -9.24
C THR A 64 -2.70 -0.05 -9.40
N LEU A 65 -1.84 0.87 -9.87
CA LEU A 65 -0.40 0.64 -9.95
C LEU A 65 0.24 0.44 -8.57
N ILE A 66 -0.20 1.19 -7.56
CA ILE A 66 0.23 1.01 -6.16
C ILE A 66 -0.14 -0.40 -5.66
N ILE A 67 -1.35 -0.88 -5.94
CA ILE A 67 -1.75 -2.26 -5.59
C ILE A 67 -0.84 -3.28 -6.28
N MET A 68 -0.57 -3.12 -7.58
CA MET A 68 0.34 -4.00 -8.31
C MET A 68 1.75 -4.01 -7.69
N ALA A 69 2.28 -2.84 -7.34
CA ALA A 69 3.59 -2.73 -6.70
C ALA A 69 3.61 -3.45 -5.33
N ILE A 70 2.60 -3.24 -4.48
CA ILE A 70 2.49 -3.93 -3.19
C ILE A 70 2.43 -5.45 -3.38
N LEU A 71 1.69 -5.94 -4.39
CA LEU A 71 1.61 -7.37 -4.72
C LEU A 71 2.96 -7.94 -5.16
N VAL A 72 3.73 -7.22 -5.99
CA VAL A 72 5.07 -7.65 -6.40
C VAL A 72 5.99 -7.76 -5.19
N PHE A 73 6.02 -6.75 -4.32
CA PHE A 73 6.84 -6.80 -3.11
C PHE A 73 6.39 -7.89 -2.13
N ALA A 74 5.09 -8.14 -1.99
CA ALA A 74 4.57 -9.24 -1.18
C ALA A 74 4.97 -10.60 -1.77
N GLY A 75 4.90 -10.76 -3.09
CA GLY A 75 5.30 -11.98 -3.80
C GLY A 75 6.80 -12.28 -3.65
N LEU A 76 7.65 -11.25 -3.74
CA LEU A 76 9.09 -11.39 -3.49
C LEU A 76 9.37 -11.89 -2.06
N ARG A 77 8.58 -11.45 -1.07
CA ARG A 77 8.70 -11.96 0.30
C ARG A 77 8.30 -13.41 0.43
N VAL A 78 7.17 -13.79 -0.15
CA VAL A 78 6.74 -15.20 -0.17
C VAL A 78 7.81 -16.06 -0.83
N TYR A 79 8.39 -15.60 -1.94
CA TYR A 79 9.49 -16.29 -2.61
C TYR A 79 10.72 -16.46 -1.69
N GLU A 80 11.17 -15.41 -1.01
CA GLU A 80 12.28 -15.50 -0.05
C GLU A 80 11.97 -16.45 1.12
N ALA A 81 10.76 -16.41 1.67
CA ALA A 81 10.34 -17.30 2.75
C ALA A 81 10.37 -18.78 2.33
N VAL A 82 9.93 -19.09 1.11
CA VAL A 82 9.97 -20.46 0.57
C VAL A 82 11.41 -20.87 0.20
N ALA A 83 12.16 -19.98 -0.47
CA ALA A 83 13.54 -20.24 -0.91
C ALA A 83 14.52 -20.42 0.27
N SER A 84 14.25 -19.80 1.42
CA SER A 84 15.02 -19.96 2.66
C SER A 84 14.69 -21.25 3.45
N GLY A 85 13.96 -22.20 2.86
CA GLY A 85 13.64 -23.49 3.47
C GLY A 85 12.43 -23.48 4.39
N GLY A 86 11.58 -22.45 4.32
CA GLY A 86 10.41 -22.34 5.20
C GLY A 86 10.72 -21.90 6.63
N ASN A 87 11.98 -21.54 6.91
CA ASN A 87 12.42 -21.11 8.25
C ASN A 87 11.81 -19.77 8.70
N ALA A 88 11.21 -19.03 7.77
CA ALA A 88 10.39 -17.84 8.05
C ALA A 88 8.99 -18.20 8.62
N PHE A 89 8.55 -19.46 8.48
CA PHE A 89 7.29 -19.99 9.03
C PHE A 89 7.51 -21.03 10.13
N SER A 90 8.74 -21.53 10.31
CA SER A 90 9.08 -22.48 11.37
C SER A 90 9.07 -21.76 12.72
N GLY A 91 7.96 -21.89 13.45
CA GLY A 91 7.70 -21.31 14.76
C GLY A 91 8.56 -21.83 15.92
N GLU A 92 9.83 -22.19 15.68
CA GLU A 92 10.75 -22.62 16.74
C GLU A 92 11.22 -21.47 17.64
N LYS A 93 11.01 -20.22 17.21
CA LYS A 93 11.16 -19.03 18.06
C LYS A 93 9.83 -18.32 18.10
N ALA A 94 9.26 -18.17 19.30
CA ALA A 94 8.00 -17.50 19.60
C ALA A 94 7.67 -16.39 18.59
N LEU A 95 6.48 -16.45 17.97
CA LEU A 95 5.91 -15.49 16.99
C LEU A 95 6.79 -14.24 16.88
N SER A 96 7.79 -14.30 16.00
CA SER A 96 8.76 -13.23 15.92
C SER A 96 8.02 -12.00 15.42
N LYS A 97 8.39 -10.80 15.87
CA LYS A 97 7.76 -9.55 15.39
C LYS A 97 7.70 -9.47 13.86
N LYS A 98 8.61 -10.16 13.18
CA LYS A 98 8.70 -10.36 11.72
C LYS A 98 7.50 -11.10 11.10
N ASP A 99 6.78 -11.94 11.83
CA ASP A 99 5.68 -12.78 11.32
C ASP A 99 4.35 -12.01 11.29
N VAL A 100 4.11 -11.14 12.27
CA VAL A 100 2.94 -10.25 12.33
C VAL A 100 2.97 -9.20 11.21
N LEU A 101 4.17 -8.83 10.76
CA LEU A 101 4.43 -7.83 9.72
C LEU A 101 3.93 -8.29 8.32
N TRP A 102 3.67 -9.59 8.10
CA TRP A 102 3.17 -10.12 6.82
C TRP A 102 1.72 -9.74 6.50
N ILE A 103 0.92 -9.34 7.48
CA ILE A 103 -0.48 -8.94 7.26
C ILE A 103 -0.60 -7.54 6.64
N ILE A 104 0.45 -6.72 6.77
CA ILE A 104 0.42 -5.30 6.40
C ILE A 104 0.19 -5.07 4.90
N PRO A 105 0.86 -5.79 3.97
CA PRO A 105 0.57 -5.67 2.54
C PRO A 105 -0.90 -5.98 2.20
N VAL A 106 -1.49 -6.98 2.85
CA VAL A 106 -2.90 -7.37 2.64
C VAL A 106 -3.83 -6.26 3.09
N VAL A 107 -3.61 -5.72 4.30
CA VAL A 107 -4.39 -4.60 4.85
C VAL A 107 -4.27 -3.36 3.96
N SER A 108 -3.06 -3.02 3.51
CA SER A 108 -2.82 -1.89 2.60
C SER A 108 -3.59 -2.02 1.28
N ILE A 109 -3.64 -3.22 0.67
CA ILE A 109 -4.42 -3.46 -0.55
C ILE A 109 -5.91 -3.19 -0.34
N VAL A 110 -6.47 -3.64 0.80
CA VAL A 110 -7.87 -3.39 1.15
C VAL A 110 -8.14 -1.88 1.23
N PHE A 111 -7.28 -1.12 1.92
CA PHE A 111 -7.44 0.33 2.03
C PHE A 111 -7.33 1.06 0.69
N VAL A 112 -6.38 0.67 -0.17
CA VAL A 112 -6.26 1.29 -1.51
C VAL A 112 -7.47 0.95 -2.39
N LYS A 113 -8.02 -0.26 -2.28
CA LYS A 113 -9.27 -0.65 -2.98
C LYS A 113 -10.47 0.15 -2.50
N LEU A 114 -10.60 0.36 -1.18
CA LEU A 114 -11.64 1.21 -0.60
C LEU A 114 -11.49 2.67 -1.06
N ALA A 115 -10.26 3.19 -1.12
CA ALA A 115 -9.99 4.51 -1.67
C ALA A 115 -10.46 4.62 -3.13
N ASN A 116 -10.18 3.61 -3.97
CA ASN A 116 -10.67 3.56 -5.35
C ASN A 116 -12.20 3.52 -5.46
N GLN A 117 -12.88 2.77 -4.59
CA GLN A 117 -14.34 2.75 -4.55
C GLN A 117 -14.91 4.12 -4.17
N ALA A 118 -14.31 4.79 -3.19
CA ALA A 118 -14.69 6.15 -2.83
C ALA A 118 -14.49 7.12 -4.01
N ILE A 119 -13.37 7.04 -4.75
CA ILE A 119 -13.09 7.94 -5.89
C ILE A 119 -14.15 7.76 -6.97
N LYS A 120 -14.52 6.52 -7.25
CA LYS A 120 -15.54 6.20 -8.24
C LYS A 120 -16.92 6.72 -7.84
N ARG A 121 -17.31 6.59 -6.56
CA ARG A 121 -18.58 7.14 -6.05
C ARG A 121 -18.61 8.66 -6.18
N ASP A 122 -17.51 9.31 -5.83
CA ASP A 122 -17.37 10.75 -5.89
C ASP A 122 -17.46 11.32 -7.31
N ASP A 123 -16.81 10.65 -8.27
CA ASP A 123 -16.85 11.02 -9.69
C ASP A 123 -18.26 10.83 -10.28
N ASN A 124 -18.94 9.73 -9.91
CA ASN A 124 -20.31 9.45 -10.34
C ASN A 124 -21.30 10.50 -9.81
N LEU A 125 -21.15 10.94 -8.55
CA LEU A 125 -21.99 11.98 -7.95
C LEU A 125 -21.86 13.34 -8.66
N ILE A 126 -20.63 13.72 -9.02
CA ILE A 126 -20.39 14.96 -9.78
C ILE A 126 -21.07 14.86 -11.15
N LYS A 127 -20.88 13.73 -11.85
CA LYS A 127 -21.50 13.49 -13.16
C LYS A 127 -23.02 13.40 -13.13
N SER A 128 -23.63 12.95 -12.03
CA SER A 128 -25.09 12.94 -11.91
C SER A 128 -25.66 14.33 -11.67
N VAL A 129 -24.96 15.18 -10.92
CA VAL A 129 -25.37 16.58 -10.70
C VAL A 129 -25.27 17.40 -11.99
N ASP A 130 -24.21 17.21 -12.78
CA ASP A 130 -24.05 17.88 -14.08
C ASP A 130 -25.11 17.47 -15.11
N ARG A 131 -25.73 16.30 -14.99
CA ARG A 131 -26.82 15.87 -15.90
C ARG A 131 -28.18 16.53 -15.61
N ILE A 132 -28.35 17.13 -14.44
CA ILE A 132 -29.61 17.76 -14.01
C ILE A 132 -29.63 19.27 -14.34
N ARG A 133 -28.46 19.86 -14.61
CA ARG A 133 -28.33 21.22 -15.13
C ARG A 133 -28.44 21.23 -16.65
#